data_AF-A0A1W9IAU0-F1
#
_entry.id   AF-A0A1W9IAU0-F1
#
_cell.length_a   1.000
_cell.length_b   1.000
_cell.length_c   1.000
_cell.angle_alpha   90.00
_cell.angle_beta   90.00
_cell.angle_gamma   90.00
#
_symmetry.space_group_name_H-M   'P 1'
#
loop_
_entity.id
_entity.type
_entity.pdbx_description
1 polymer ?
#
loop_
_entity_poly.entity_id
_entity_poly.type
_entity_poly.pdbx_seq_one_letter_code
_entity_poly.pdbx_strand_id
1 'polypeptide(L)'
;LVGVLKGAYAFYADLARAIRIPVRVDFIIVTTSGSRSKTAAKVKLLTELTEPIAGKDVLLVEDIVDSGVTAQYLLKALAKKKPRSINVCTLLSKQERRVADVHVEYVGFTVPDRYIVGYGLDYRQKYRNLPYLAVLDQKDLQDE
;
A
#
# COMPACT_ATOMS: atom_id res chain seq x y z
N LEU A 1 -8.49 -3.44 -10.27
CA LEU A 1 -7.97 -2.90 -9.01
C LEU A 1 -7.25 -4.02 -8.29
N VAL A 2 -6.06 -3.77 -7.78
CA VAL A 2 -5.30 -4.73 -6.97
C VAL A 2 -5.00 -4.07 -5.62
N GLY A 3 -5.66 -4.53 -4.56
CA GLY A 3 -5.47 -4.01 -3.21
C GLY A 3 -4.33 -4.72 -2.49
N VAL A 4 -3.44 -3.96 -1.85
CA VAL A 4 -2.36 -4.52 -1.03
C VAL A 4 -2.84 -4.74 0.41
N LEU A 5 -2.97 -6.01 0.78
CA LEU A 5 -3.44 -6.39 2.11
C LEU A 5 -2.30 -6.39 3.14
N LYS A 6 -2.60 -6.09 4.41
CA LYS A 6 -3.94 -5.80 4.95
C LYS A 6 -4.34 -4.32 4.85
N GLY A 7 -3.36 -3.42 4.86
CA GLY A 7 -3.56 -2.00 5.10
C GLY A 7 -4.58 -1.33 4.17
N ALA A 8 -4.53 -1.64 2.88
CA ALA A 8 -5.37 -0.96 1.89
C ALA A 8 -6.87 -1.33 1.99
N TYR A 9 -7.30 -2.33 2.77
CA TYR A 9 -8.65 -2.88 2.65
C TYR A 9 -9.79 -1.84 2.79
N ALA A 10 -9.65 -0.89 3.72
CA ALA A 10 -10.66 0.13 3.98
C ALA A 10 -10.71 1.14 2.82
N PHE A 11 -9.56 1.76 2.51
CA PHE A 11 -9.43 2.68 1.39
C PHE A 11 -9.84 2.05 0.05
N TYR A 12 -9.42 0.81 -0.19
CA TYR A 12 -9.76 0.04 -1.38
C TYR A 12 -11.26 -0.13 -1.55
N ALA A 13 -11.97 -0.50 -0.47
CA ALA A 13 -13.41 -0.69 -0.52
C ALA A 13 -14.16 0.60 -0.86
N ASP A 14 -13.73 1.72 -0.29
CA ASP A 14 -14.31 3.04 -0.58
C ASP A 14 -13.97 3.52 -1.99
N LEU A 15 -12.72 3.37 -2.42
CA LEU A 15 -12.28 3.70 -3.78
C LEU A 15 -13.03 2.87 -4.83
N ALA A 16 -13.16 1.57 -4.63
CA ALA A 16 -13.85 0.68 -5.56
C ALA A 16 -15.33 1.07 -5.73
N ARG A 17 -16.01 1.50 -4.66
CA ARG A 17 -17.40 2.01 -4.72
C ARG A 17 -17.50 3.39 -5.37
N ALA A 18 -16.46 4.21 -5.28
CA ALA A 18 -16.44 5.55 -5.86
C ALA A 18 -16.19 5.55 -7.39
N ILE A 19 -15.57 4.50 -7.93
CA ILE A 19 -15.28 4.39 -9.36
C ILE A 19 -16.57 4.07 -10.14
N ARG A 20 -16.89 4.91 -11.14
CA ARG A 20 -18.14 4.83 -11.93
C ARG A 20 -18.04 4.01 -13.22
N ILE A 21 -16.91 3.36 -13.45
CA ILE A 21 -16.70 2.46 -14.59
C ILE A 21 -16.59 1.02 -14.11
N PRO A 22 -16.86 0.01 -14.96
CA PRO A 22 -16.70 -1.38 -14.58
C PRO A 22 -15.27 -1.69 -14.11
N VAL A 23 -15.13 -2.30 -12.94
CA VAL A 23 -13.85 -2.70 -12.36
C VAL A 23 -13.85 -4.18 -12.00
N ARG A 24 -12.68 -4.82 -12.13
CA ARG A 24 -12.38 -6.10 -11.48
C ARG A 24 -11.62 -5.85 -10.19
N VAL A 25 -11.88 -6.66 -9.18
CA VAL A 25 -11.25 -6.56 -7.87
C VAL A 25 -10.37 -7.77 -7.61
N ASP A 26 -9.18 -7.54 -7.08
CA ASP A 26 -8.24 -8.59 -6.67
C ASP A 26 -7.36 -8.08 -5.54
N PHE A 27 -6.71 -8.99 -4.82
CA PHE A 27 -5.91 -8.65 -3.64
C PHE A 27 -4.60 -9.42 -3.62
N ILE A 28 -3.57 -8.79 -3.07
CA ILE A 28 -2.28 -9.44 -2.82
C ILE A 28 -1.84 -9.20 -1.39
N ILE A 29 -1.21 -10.22 -0.79
CA ILE A 29 -0.58 -10.11 0.52
C ILE A 29 0.93 -10.07 0.31
N VAL A 30 1.58 -9.07 0.89
CA VAL A 30 3.04 -8.97 0.95
C VAL A 30 3.52 -9.02 2.38
N THR A 31 4.73 -9.54 2.58
CA THR A 31 5.45 -9.40 3.84
C THR A 31 6.75 -8.65 3.59
N THR A 32 7.07 -7.75 4.51
CA THR A 32 8.35 -7.04 4.53
C THR A 32 9.15 -7.55 5.71
N SER A 33 10.31 -8.15 5.43
CA SER A 33 11.28 -8.55 6.44
C SER A 33 12.44 -7.56 6.43
N GLY A 34 12.69 -6.92 7.57
CA GLY A 34 13.80 -5.99 7.75
C GLY A 34 13.89 -5.61 9.22
N SER A 35 14.96 -6.04 9.89
CA SER A 35 15.23 -5.63 11.27
C SER A 35 15.70 -4.16 11.27
N ARG A 36 15.78 -3.54 12.45
CA ARG A 36 16.38 -2.20 12.65
C ARG A 36 17.87 -2.09 12.23
N SER A 37 18.46 -3.14 11.65
CA SER A 37 19.82 -3.15 11.10
C SER A 37 19.82 -2.77 9.61
N LYS A 38 20.92 -2.18 9.15
CA LYS A 38 21.15 -1.55 7.83
C LYS A 38 20.98 -2.46 6.59
N THR A 39 20.34 -3.62 6.70
CA THR A 39 20.06 -4.54 5.61
C THR A 39 18.78 -4.15 4.87
N ALA A 40 18.85 -4.10 3.54
CA ALA A 40 17.72 -3.76 2.68
C ALA A 40 16.47 -4.61 3.00
N ALA A 41 15.32 -3.96 3.14
CA ALA A 41 14.05 -4.63 3.40
C ALA A 41 13.75 -5.64 2.28
N LYS A 42 13.58 -6.91 2.65
CA LYS A 42 13.17 -7.97 1.71
C LYS A 42 11.65 -8.05 1.70
N VAL A 43 11.06 -7.60 0.59
CA VAL A 43 9.63 -7.75 0.29
C VAL A 43 9.40 -9.13 -0.35
N LYS A 44 8.42 -9.87 0.14
CA LYS A 44 8.00 -11.17 -0.39
C LYS A 44 6.50 -11.18 -0.64
N LEU A 45 6.11 -11.59 -1.85
CA LEU A 45 4.72 -11.87 -2.18
C LEU A 45 4.29 -13.19 -1.52
N LEU A 46 3.17 -13.18 -0.79
CA LEU A 46 2.60 -14.37 -0.14
C LEU A 46 1.45 -15.00 -0.93
N THR A 47 0.76 -14.23 -1.76
CA THR A 47 -0.38 -14.69 -2.54
C THR A 47 -0.24 -14.30 -4.00
N GLU A 48 -0.81 -15.12 -4.88
CA GLU A 48 -0.94 -14.79 -6.30
C GLU A 48 -2.25 -14.02 -6.55
N LEU A 49 -2.27 -13.28 -7.66
CA LEU A 49 -3.52 -12.73 -8.19
C LEU A 49 -4.46 -13.87 -8.60
N THR A 50 -5.74 -13.69 -8.32
CA THR A 50 -6.80 -14.63 -8.70
C THR A 50 -7.23 -14.44 -10.16
N GLU A 51 -7.02 -13.24 -10.71
CA GLU A 51 -7.35 -12.91 -12.10
C GLU A 51 -6.09 -12.65 -12.95
N PRO A 52 -6.05 -13.11 -14.21
CA PRO A 52 -4.95 -12.76 -15.11
C PRO A 52 -4.97 -11.27 -15.41
N ILE A 53 -3.80 -10.62 -15.41
CA ILE A 53 -3.66 -9.18 -15.68
C ILE A 53 -3.03 -8.85 -17.03
N ALA A 54 -2.67 -9.86 -17.83
CA ALA A 54 -2.08 -9.66 -19.15
C ALA A 54 -2.98 -8.79 -20.05
N GLY A 55 -2.41 -7.75 -20.65
CA GLY A 55 -3.14 -6.81 -21.51
C GLY A 55 -4.18 -5.92 -20.82
N LYS A 56 -4.26 -5.91 -19.48
CA LYS A 56 -5.22 -5.09 -18.70
C LYS A 56 -4.55 -3.84 -18.12
N ASP A 57 -5.35 -2.81 -17.86
CA ASP A 57 -4.90 -1.68 -17.02
C ASP A 57 -5.04 -2.05 -15.55
N VAL A 58 -3.96 -1.91 -14.81
CA VAL A 58 -3.88 -2.27 -13.40
C VAL A 58 -3.67 -1.01 -12.57
N LEU A 59 -4.57 -0.79 -11.61
CA LEU A 59 -4.38 0.18 -10.54
C LEU A 59 -4.03 -0.58 -9.26
N LEU A 60 -2.78 -0.44 -8.82
CA LEU A 60 -2.29 -0.95 -7.54
C LEU A 60 -2.69 0.05 -6.45
N VAL A 61 -3.42 -0.42 -5.45
CA VAL A 61 -3.99 0.42 -4.37
C VAL A 61 -3.29 0.09 -3.06
N GLU A 62 -2.58 1.08 -2.52
CA GLU A 62 -1.84 1.04 -1.26
C GLU A 62 -2.54 1.94 -0.22
N ASP A 63 -2.48 1.60 1.06
CA ASP A 63 -2.85 2.51 2.14
C ASP A 63 -1.82 3.62 2.32
N ILE A 64 -0.54 3.28 2.29
CA ILE A 64 0.54 4.24 2.43
C ILE A 64 1.76 3.86 1.59
N VAL A 65 2.28 4.83 0.85
CA VAL A 65 3.62 4.73 0.28
C VAL A 65 4.57 5.56 1.14
N ASP A 66 5.50 4.87 1.81
CA ASP A 66 6.53 5.44 2.69
C ASP A 66 7.90 5.47 2.00
N SER A 67 8.71 4.43 2.19
CA SER A 67 10.01 4.30 1.52
C SER A 67 9.90 4.07 0.00
N GLY A 68 8.75 3.58 -0.46
CA GLY A 68 8.48 3.17 -1.84
C GLY A 68 8.98 1.77 -2.19
N VAL A 69 9.70 1.08 -1.29
CA VAL A 69 10.32 -0.23 -1.59
C VAL A 69 9.29 -1.30 -1.94
N THR A 70 8.19 -1.37 -1.17
CA THR A 70 7.09 -2.32 -1.43
C THR A 70 6.42 -2.07 -2.77
N ALA A 71 6.04 -0.82 -3.04
CA ALA A 71 5.42 -0.43 -4.31
C ALA A 71 6.36 -0.74 -5.50
N GLN A 72 7.65 -0.41 -5.40
CA GLN A 72 8.62 -0.71 -6.47
C GLN A 72 8.76 -2.21 -6.72
N TYR A 73 8.83 -3.02 -5.65
CA TYR A 73 8.87 -4.48 -5.76
C TYR A 73 7.61 -5.01 -6.47
N LEU A 74 6.43 -4.54 -6.06
CA LEU A 74 5.16 -4.95 -6.63
C LEU A 74 5.03 -4.56 -8.10
N LEU A 75 5.42 -3.34 -8.46
CA LEU A 75 5.46 -2.90 -9.86
C LEU A 75 6.34 -3.83 -10.71
N LYS A 76 7.55 -4.16 -10.24
CA LYS A 76 8.45 -5.11 -10.92
C LYS A 76 7.87 -6.52 -11.01
N ALA A 77 7.20 -7.01 -9.96
CA ALA A 77 6.59 -8.33 -9.94
C ALA A 77 5.39 -8.43 -10.88
N LEU A 78 4.50 -7.43 -10.86
CA LEU A 78 3.29 -7.39 -11.68
C LEU A 78 3.59 -7.11 -13.15
N ALA A 79 4.64 -6.32 -13.47
CA ALA A 79 5.07 -6.09 -14.85
C ALA A 79 5.43 -7.38 -15.59
N LYS A 80 5.95 -8.39 -14.89
CA LYS A 80 6.25 -9.72 -15.48
C LYS A 80 5.02 -10.45 -15.99
N LYS A 81 3.82 -10.11 -15.46
CA LYS A 81 2.53 -10.65 -15.93
C LYS A 81 1.98 -9.91 -17.16
N LYS A 82 2.76 -8.98 -17.74
CA LYS A 82 2.48 -8.25 -19.00
C LYS A 82 1.14 -7.50 -19.05
N PRO A 83 0.79 -6.69 -18.03
CA PRO A 83 -0.35 -5.79 -18.15
C PRO A 83 -0.12 -4.70 -19.22
N ARG A 84 -1.20 -4.07 -19.68
CA ARG A 84 -1.14 -2.92 -20.59
C ARG A 84 -0.55 -1.69 -19.91
N SER A 85 -0.95 -1.44 -18.66
CA SER A 85 -0.42 -0.38 -17.81
C SER A 85 -0.48 -0.78 -16.34
N ILE A 86 0.40 -0.21 -15.52
CA ILE A 86 0.33 -0.32 -14.07
C ILE A 86 0.56 1.06 -13.46
N ASN A 87 -0.44 1.56 -12.73
CA ASN A 87 -0.35 2.82 -11.98
C ASN A 87 -0.54 2.54 -10.49
N VAL A 88 0.05 3.39 -9.65
CA VAL A 88 -0.10 3.32 -8.19
C VAL A 88 -1.08 4.39 -7.73
N CYS A 89 -2.04 4.00 -6.90
CA CYS A 89 -2.91 4.87 -6.14
C CYS A 89 -2.66 4.62 -4.65
N THR A 90 -2.47 5.67 -3.88
CA THR A 90 -2.31 5.57 -2.43
C THR A 90 -3.13 6.57 -1.68
N LEU A 91 -3.64 6.17 -0.51
CA LEU A 91 -4.29 7.11 0.39
C LEU A 91 -3.26 8.09 0.96
N LEU A 92 -2.12 7.61 1.44
CA LEU A 92 -1.10 8.41 2.11
C LEU A 92 0.27 8.32 1.42
N SER A 93 0.95 9.46 1.31
CA SER A 93 2.29 9.54 0.74
C SER A 93 3.24 10.31 1.65
N LYS A 94 4.31 9.65 2.11
CA LYS A 94 5.44 10.30 2.81
C LYS A 94 6.59 10.54 1.84
N GLN A 95 6.53 11.66 1.11
CA GLN A 95 7.51 11.96 0.07
C GLN A 95 8.95 12.09 0.62
N GLU A 96 9.11 12.68 1.81
CA GLU A 96 10.43 12.89 2.44
C GLU A 96 11.15 11.60 2.84
N ARG A 97 10.46 10.47 2.87
CA ARG A 97 11.01 9.15 3.20
C ARG A 97 11.30 8.26 1.99
N ARG A 98 11.04 8.75 0.79
CA ARG A 98 11.29 8.01 -0.45
C ARG A 98 12.77 7.66 -0.57
N VAL A 99 13.04 6.37 -0.74
CA VAL A 99 14.37 5.84 -1.11
C VAL A 99 14.31 5.06 -2.41
N ALA A 100 13.12 4.59 -2.80
CA ALA A 100 12.87 3.97 -4.08
C ALA A 100 12.23 4.98 -5.03
N ASP A 101 12.73 5.04 -6.26
CA ASP A 101 12.08 5.75 -7.36
C ASP A 101 10.79 5.02 -7.75
N VAL A 102 9.66 5.62 -7.36
CA VAL A 102 8.30 5.13 -7.60
C VAL A 102 7.41 6.33 -7.90
N HIS A 103 6.91 6.37 -9.14
CA HIS A 103 5.86 7.29 -9.54
C HIS A 103 4.51 6.84 -8.95
N VAL A 104 3.82 7.75 -8.27
CA VAL A 104 2.50 7.51 -7.69
C VAL A 104 1.52 8.44 -8.39
N GLU A 105 0.70 7.87 -9.26
CA GLU A 105 -0.20 8.61 -10.14
C GLU A 105 -1.33 9.29 -9.35
N TYR A 106 -1.87 8.60 -8.34
CA TYR A 106 -2.98 9.10 -7.54
C TYR A 106 -2.60 9.12 -6.07
N VAL A 107 -2.53 10.31 -5.48
CA VAL A 107 -2.23 10.52 -4.05
C VAL A 107 -3.45 11.15 -3.40
N GLY A 108 -3.97 10.51 -2.34
CA GLY A 108 -5.02 11.09 -1.50
C GLY A 108 -4.48 12.26 -0.69
N PHE A 109 -3.50 11.99 0.17
CA PHE A 109 -2.87 12.98 1.04
C PHE A 109 -1.35 12.80 1.09
N THR A 110 -0.63 13.92 0.96
CA THR A 110 0.79 13.99 1.34
C THR A 110 0.87 14.31 2.82
N VAL A 111 1.62 13.50 3.57
CA VAL A 111 1.70 13.59 5.04
C VAL A 111 3.15 13.63 5.51
N PRO A 112 3.44 14.29 6.65
CA PRO A 112 4.78 14.30 7.24
C PRO A 112 5.14 12.93 7.83
N ASP A 113 6.39 12.77 8.25
CA ASP A 113 6.87 11.56 8.92
C ASP A 113 6.33 11.44 10.35
N ARG A 114 5.08 11.02 10.45
CA ARG A 114 4.40 10.67 11.69
C ARG A 114 3.87 9.24 11.60
N TYR A 115 3.77 8.57 12.73
CA TYR A 115 3.17 7.24 12.77
C TYR A 115 1.64 7.39 12.72
N ILE A 116 1.04 6.92 11.63
CA ILE A 116 -0.40 7.08 11.36
C ILE A 116 -1.07 5.72 11.49
N VAL A 117 -2.23 5.69 12.16
CA VAL A 117 -3.08 4.51 12.34
C VAL A 117 -4.53 4.84 11.94
N GLY A 118 -5.35 3.79 11.83
CA GLY A 118 -6.74 3.93 11.47
C GLY A 118 -6.97 3.82 9.97
N TYR A 119 -8.23 3.65 9.60
CA TYR A 119 -8.67 3.51 8.22
C TYR A 119 -7.86 2.47 7.43
N GLY A 120 -7.61 1.33 8.07
CA GLY A 120 -6.81 0.23 7.53
C GLY A 120 -5.37 0.17 8.06
N LEU A 121 -4.76 1.30 8.43
CA LEU A 121 -3.40 1.34 8.98
C LEU A 121 -3.37 0.85 10.44
N ASP A 122 -2.27 0.20 10.84
CA ASP A 122 -2.12 -0.38 12.17
C ASP A 122 -0.89 0.07 12.94
N TYR A 123 -0.97 -0.13 14.26
CA TYR A 123 0.18 -0.33 15.12
C TYR A 123 0.01 -1.67 15.83
N ARG A 124 0.92 -2.62 15.59
CA ARG A 124 0.86 -3.98 16.16
C ARG A 124 -0.50 -4.65 15.98
N GLN A 125 -1.06 -4.57 14.78
CA GLN A 125 -2.38 -5.07 14.39
C GLN A 125 -3.59 -4.41 15.09
N LYS A 126 -3.39 -3.37 15.90
CA LYS A 126 -4.47 -2.57 16.51
C LYS A 126 -4.86 -1.39 15.60
N TYR A 127 -6.00 -0.76 15.91
CA TYR A 127 -6.50 0.49 15.33
C TYR A 127 -6.96 0.50 13.87
N ARG A 128 -6.76 -0.58 13.10
CA ARG A 128 -7.20 -0.64 11.69
C ARG A 128 -8.66 -0.24 11.45
N ASN A 129 -9.53 -0.53 12.42
CA ASN A 129 -10.96 -0.34 12.35
C ASN A 129 -11.43 1.09 12.70
N LEU A 130 -10.53 2.01 13.06
CA LEU A 130 -10.92 3.41 13.23
C LEU A 130 -11.40 3.97 11.89
N PRO A 131 -12.52 4.72 11.83
CA PRO A 131 -13.06 5.24 10.58
C PRO A 131 -12.33 6.50 10.09
N TYR A 132 -11.26 6.89 10.77
CA TYR A 132 -10.44 8.06 10.48
C TYR A 132 -8.96 7.73 10.63
N LEU A 133 -8.11 8.61 10.11
CA LEU A 133 -6.68 8.58 10.31
C LEU A 133 -6.30 9.35 11.58
N ALA A 134 -5.42 8.80 12.39
CA ALA A 134 -4.90 9.44 13.59
C ALA A 134 -3.39 9.27 13.69
N VAL A 135 -2.72 10.24 14.32
CA VAL A 135 -1.30 10.16 14.64
C VAL A 135 -1.17 9.55 16.04
N LEU A 136 -0.37 8.49 16.19
CA LEU A 136 -0.03 7.95 17.51
C LEU A 136 0.93 8.90 18.25
N ASP A 137 0.71 9.06 19.56
CA ASP A 137 1.61 9.83 20.40
C ASP A 137 2.93 9.07 20.60
N GLN A 138 4.05 9.79 20.79
CA GLN A 138 5.37 9.18 20.94
C GLN A 138 5.47 8.28 22.17
N LYS A 139 4.68 8.56 23.21
CA LYS A 139 4.59 7.73 24.43
C LYS A 139 4.04 6.34 24.11
N ASP A 140 2.98 6.28 23.29
CA ASP A 140 2.33 5.03 22.88
C ASP A 140 3.20 4.15 21.96
N LEU A 141 4.25 4.73 21.35
CA LEU A 141 5.21 3.98 20.54
C LEU A 141 6.23 3.20 21.38
N GLN A 142 6.43 3.59 22.65
CA GLN A 142 7.42 3.02 23.56
C GLN A 142 6.84 1.96 24.50
N ASP A 143 5.52 1.88 24.62
CA ASP A 143 4.86 0.90 25.48
C ASP A 143 4.77 -0.48 24.78
N GLU A 144 5.63 -1.40 25.28
CA GLU A 144 5.79 -2.87 25.13
C GLU A 144 6.09 -3.49 23.75
#